data_AF-A0A2G9H2P1-F1
#
_entry.id   AF-A0A2G9H2P1-F1
#
_cell.length_a   1.000
_cell.length_b   1.000
_cell.length_c   1.000
_cell.angle_alpha   90.00
_cell.angle_beta   90.00
_cell.angle_gamma   90.00
#
_symmetry.space_group_name_H-M   'P 1'
#
loop_
_entity.id
_entity.type
_entity.pdbx_description
1 polymer ?
#
loop_
_entity_poly.entity_id
_entity_poly.type
_entity_poly.pdbx_seq_one_letter_code
_entity_poly.pdbx_strand_id
1 'polypeptide(L)'
;MNIVGASYCVSKTATEGAALEFAESNSLDVVIVILPWIHGPFVCPGCPGSMKPLPDMILGNENQMKYTETIPFVHTDDVASAHIFLFEYPEAKGRYICSAVEITFDKLIEFLSQHFPQFQILNKGFLIDAVKSKSLSSKKLLDTGFRYKYGLEEMFDEAIECYKEKGFL
;
A
#
# COMPACT_ATOMS: atom_id res chain seq x y z
N MET A 1 -13.68 10.75 -17.15
CA MET A 1 -12.52 9.89 -16.80
C MET A 1 -12.88 9.14 -15.53
N ASN A 2 -13.31 7.88 -15.63
CA ASN A 2 -13.59 7.05 -14.44
C ASN A 2 -12.24 6.59 -13.87
N ILE A 3 -11.72 7.31 -12.88
CA ILE A 3 -10.55 6.85 -12.12
C ILE A 3 -11.01 5.65 -11.31
N VAL A 4 -10.42 4.47 -11.55
CA VAL A 4 -10.67 3.28 -10.73
C VAL A 4 -10.34 3.67 -9.28
N GLY A 5 -11.31 3.48 -8.37
CA GLY A 5 -11.18 3.91 -6.98
C GLY A 5 -11.56 5.37 -6.68
N ALA A 6 -12.10 6.15 -7.63
CA ALA A 6 -12.51 7.53 -7.36
C ALA A 6 -13.50 7.66 -6.18
N SER A 7 -14.53 6.81 -6.13
CA SER A 7 -15.50 6.79 -5.03
C SER A 7 -14.83 6.43 -3.69
N TYR A 8 -13.88 5.49 -3.71
CA TYR A 8 -13.06 5.14 -2.56
C TYR A 8 -12.25 6.35 -2.06
N CYS A 9 -11.50 7.01 -2.95
CA CYS A 9 -10.69 8.19 -2.61
C CYS A 9 -11.54 9.33 -2.03
N VAL A 10 -12.70 9.63 -2.64
CA VAL A 10 -13.63 10.65 -2.14
C VAL A 10 -14.14 10.27 -0.76
N SER A 11 -14.61 9.03 -0.56
CA SER A 11 -15.14 8.56 0.71
C SER A 11 -14.09 8.60 1.83
N LYS A 12 -12.86 8.16 1.56
CA LYS A 12 -11.76 8.16 2.54
C LYS A 12 -11.34 9.58 2.91
N THR A 13 -11.22 10.47 1.93
CA THR A 13 -10.88 11.88 2.17
C THR A 13 -11.95 12.57 3.01
N ALA A 14 -13.23 12.37 2.69
CA ALA A 14 -14.34 12.93 3.45
C ALA A 14 -14.41 12.38 4.89
N THR A 15 -14.19 11.08 5.05
CA THR A 15 -14.19 10.42 6.37
C THR A 15 -13.06 10.94 7.25
N GLU A 16 -11.86 11.11 6.70
CA GLU A 16 -10.72 11.67 7.43
C GLU A 16 -11.01 13.10 7.93
N GLY A 17 -11.55 13.96 7.06
CA GLY A 17 -11.93 15.32 7.44
C GLY A 17 -12.96 15.34 8.58
N ALA A 18 -14.04 14.57 8.43
CA ALA A 18 -15.08 14.48 9.44
C ALA A 18 -14.58 13.93 10.78
N ALA A 19 -13.67 12.95 10.76
CA ALA A 19 -13.08 12.39 11.97
C ALA A 19 -12.22 13.42 12.72
N LEU A 20 -11.44 14.22 11.99
CA LEU A 20 -10.59 15.28 12.58
C LEU A 20 -11.44 16.42 13.17
N GLU A 21 -12.48 16.87 12.47
CA GLU A 21 -13.40 17.90 12.96
C GLU A 21 -14.15 17.44 14.22
N PHE A 22 -14.60 16.18 14.23
CA PHE A 22 -15.27 15.59 15.38
C PHE A 22 -14.30 15.46 16.57
N ALA A 23 -13.06 15.04 16.32
CA ALA A 23 -12.04 14.91 17.36
C ALA A 23 -11.74 16.26 18.04
N GLU A 24 -11.54 17.32 17.25
CA GLU A 24 -11.30 18.68 17.74
C GLU A 24 -12.47 19.17 18.60
N SER A 25 -13.71 18.95 18.15
CA SER A 25 -14.92 19.38 18.85
C SER A 25 -15.19 18.62 20.17
N ASN A 26 -14.63 17.41 20.31
CA ASN A 26 -14.89 16.51 21.44
C ASN A 26 -13.66 16.24 22.32
N SER A 27 -12.57 16.99 22.14
CA SER A 27 -11.31 16.80 22.88
C SER A 27 -10.76 15.36 22.83
N LEU A 28 -10.90 14.72 21.67
CA LEU A 28 -10.33 13.39 21.42
C LEU A 28 -8.94 13.52 20.81
N ASP A 29 -8.01 12.70 21.27
CA ASP A 29 -6.72 12.53 20.60
C ASP A 29 -6.88 11.53 19.46
N VAL A 30 -6.67 11.99 18.23
CA VAL A 30 -6.83 11.19 17.02
C VAL A 30 -5.58 11.33 16.15
N VAL A 31 -5.02 10.17 15.83
CA VAL A 31 -3.90 10.01 14.91
C VAL A 31 -4.41 9.30 13.65
N ILE A 32 -4.09 9.85 12.49
CA ILE A 32 -4.43 9.27 11.19
C ILE A 32 -3.19 8.65 10.57
N VAL A 33 -3.26 7.35 10.25
CA VAL A 33 -2.21 6.65 9.51
C VAL A 33 -2.65 6.51 8.05
N ILE A 34 -1.87 7.09 7.15
CA ILE A 34 -2.11 7.07 5.71
C ILE A 34 -1.28 5.94 5.10
N LEU A 35 -1.98 4.98 4.50
CA LEU A 35 -1.39 3.76 3.96
C LEU A 35 -1.40 3.78 2.42
N PRO A 36 -0.31 3.34 1.76
CA PRO A 36 -0.26 3.10 0.33
C PRO A 36 -0.75 1.68 0.00
N TRP A 37 -0.22 1.05 -1.06
CA TRP A 37 -0.47 -0.36 -1.34
C TRP A 37 0.15 -1.23 -0.23
N ILE A 38 -0.71 -1.94 0.50
CA ILE A 38 -0.28 -2.88 1.52
C ILE A 38 -0.01 -4.23 0.85
N HIS A 39 1.21 -4.75 1.02
CA HIS A 39 1.65 -6.05 0.53
C HIS A 39 2.18 -6.94 1.67
N GLY A 40 2.19 -8.25 1.48
CA GLY A 40 2.58 -9.24 2.48
C GLY A 40 1.49 -10.25 2.80
N PRO A 41 1.69 -11.09 3.84
CA PRO A 41 0.76 -12.15 4.20
C PRO A 41 -0.49 -11.57 4.88
N PHE A 42 -1.59 -12.35 4.86
CA PHE A 42 -2.84 -11.93 5.49
C PHE A 42 -3.55 -13.09 6.19
N VAL A 43 -4.16 -12.79 7.33
CA VAL A 43 -4.89 -13.78 8.14
C VAL A 43 -6.30 -14.05 7.60
N CYS A 44 -6.89 -13.09 6.89
CA CYS A 44 -8.26 -13.17 6.39
C CYS A 44 -8.48 -14.41 5.49
N PRO A 45 -9.68 -15.03 5.54
CA PRO A 45 -10.01 -16.13 4.64
C PRO A 45 -10.20 -15.66 3.20
N GLY A 46 -10.68 -14.43 3.00
CA GLY A 46 -10.78 -13.80 1.69
C GLY A 46 -9.56 -12.93 1.37
N CYS A 47 -9.24 -12.81 0.08
CA CYS A 47 -8.19 -11.95 -0.43
C CYS A 47 -8.48 -10.46 -0.13
N PRO A 48 -7.60 -9.74 0.60
CA PRO A 48 -7.73 -8.32 0.84
C PRO A 48 -7.76 -7.50 -0.45
N GLY A 49 -8.47 -6.37 -0.43
CA GLY A 49 -8.64 -5.51 -1.61
C GLY A 49 -7.32 -5.02 -2.22
N SER A 50 -6.31 -4.70 -1.40
CA SER A 50 -4.99 -4.26 -1.85
C SER A 50 -4.18 -5.36 -2.54
N MET A 51 -4.50 -6.63 -2.23
CA MET A 51 -3.79 -7.80 -2.74
C MET A 51 -4.41 -8.35 -4.02
N LYS A 52 -5.71 -8.10 -4.25
CA LYS A 52 -6.42 -8.56 -5.46
C LYS A 52 -5.67 -8.37 -6.80
N PRO A 53 -4.89 -7.30 -7.02
CA PRO A 53 -4.16 -7.11 -8.27
C PRO A 53 -2.89 -7.97 -8.41
N LEU A 54 -2.42 -8.61 -7.34
CA LEU A 54 -1.16 -9.38 -7.34
C LEU A 54 -1.13 -10.48 -8.41
N PRO A 55 -2.17 -11.34 -8.57
CA PRO A 55 -2.19 -12.35 -9.63
C PRO A 55 -2.05 -11.74 -11.02
N ASP A 56 -2.61 -10.56 -11.26
CA ASP A 56 -2.49 -9.91 -12.58
C ASP A 56 -1.08 -9.36 -12.81
N MET A 57 -0.42 -8.86 -11.75
CA MET A 57 0.97 -8.42 -11.82
C MET A 57 1.91 -9.57 -12.21
N ILE A 58 1.69 -10.78 -11.65
CA ILE A 58 2.61 -11.90 -11.84
C ILE A 58 2.21 -12.86 -12.96
N LEU A 59 0.92 -13.06 -13.24
CA LEU A 59 0.46 -13.97 -14.30
C LEU A 59 0.17 -13.26 -15.63
N GLY A 60 0.27 -11.93 -15.66
CA GLY A 60 0.11 -11.16 -16.90
C GLY A 60 -1.32 -11.15 -17.43
N ASN A 61 -2.30 -11.45 -16.56
CA ASN A 61 -3.71 -11.36 -16.91
C ASN A 61 -4.05 -9.91 -17.27
N GLU A 62 -4.78 -9.73 -18.37
CA GLU A 62 -5.24 -8.42 -18.81
C GLU A 62 -6.30 -7.89 -17.81
N ASN A 63 -5.86 -7.18 -16.77
CA ASN A 63 -6.78 -6.57 -15.82
C ASN A 63 -7.04 -5.09 -16.12
N GLN A 64 -8.22 -4.63 -15.70
CA GLN A 64 -8.70 -3.25 -15.85
C GLN A 64 -7.99 -2.25 -14.92
N MET A 65 -7.09 -2.73 -14.07
CA MET A 65 -6.35 -1.91 -13.13
C MET A 65 -5.16 -1.26 -13.81
N LYS A 66 -5.26 0.06 -13.88
CA LYS A 66 -4.20 0.88 -14.46
C LYS A 66 -3.37 1.50 -13.32
N TYR A 67 -2.06 1.51 -13.48
CA TYR A 67 -1.13 1.99 -12.46
C TYR A 67 -0.66 3.42 -12.72
N THR A 68 -0.31 4.12 -11.65
CA THR A 68 0.44 5.38 -11.70
C THR A 68 1.90 5.12 -12.05
N GLU A 69 2.61 6.16 -12.49
CA GLU A 69 4.05 6.07 -12.86
C GLU A 69 4.90 5.54 -11.70
N THR A 70 4.61 5.97 -10.48
CA THR A 70 5.21 5.48 -9.23
C THR A 70 4.16 4.81 -8.37
N ILE A 71 4.56 3.72 -7.71
CA ILE A 71 3.71 2.91 -6.85
C ILE A 71 4.36 2.82 -5.46
N PRO A 72 3.72 3.37 -4.42
CA PRO A 72 4.18 3.22 -3.05
C PRO A 72 3.68 1.89 -2.44
N PHE A 73 4.54 1.23 -1.67
CA PHE A 73 4.27 -0.02 -0.98
C PHE A 73 4.62 0.05 0.51
N VAL A 74 3.94 -0.75 1.31
CA VAL A 74 4.25 -1.00 2.73
C VAL A 74 3.89 -2.43 3.09
N HIS A 75 4.67 -3.04 3.98
CA HIS A 75 4.42 -4.40 4.44
C HIS A 75 3.28 -4.46 5.47
N THR A 76 2.48 -5.52 5.44
CA THR A 76 1.33 -5.71 6.35
C THR A 76 1.74 -5.62 7.83
N ASP A 77 2.86 -6.23 8.21
CA ASP A 77 3.36 -6.17 9.59
C ASP A 77 3.92 -4.80 9.97
N ASP A 78 4.53 -4.07 9.02
CA ASP A 78 4.98 -2.70 9.26
C ASP A 78 3.79 -1.76 9.46
N VAL A 79 2.67 -1.99 8.76
CA VAL A 79 1.41 -1.28 9.00
C VAL A 79 0.92 -1.52 10.42
N ALA A 80 0.81 -2.78 10.86
CA ALA A 80 0.37 -3.11 12.20
C ALA A 80 1.31 -2.50 13.27
N SER A 81 2.62 -2.63 13.06
CA SER A 81 3.64 -2.06 13.92
C SER A 81 3.55 -0.54 14.01
N ALA A 82 3.29 0.15 12.89
CA ALA A 82 3.14 1.60 12.87
C ALA A 82 1.89 2.07 13.66
N HIS A 83 0.78 1.33 13.58
CA HIS A 83 -0.42 1.64 14.36
C HIS A 83 -0.16 1.48 15.86
N ILE A 84 0.46 0.38 16.29
CA ILE A 84 0.81 0.15 17.70
C ILE A 84 1.79 1.22 18.17
N PHE A 85 2.85 1.45 17.40
CA PHE A 85 3.88 2.44 17.72
C PHE A 85 3.29 3.84 17.90
N LEU A 86 2.44 4.31 16.98
CA LEU A 86 1.85 5.64 17.07
C LEU A 86 0.80 5.75 18.18
N PHE A 87 0.12 4.67 18.52
CA PHE A 87 -0.78 4.63 19.67
C PHE A 87 0.00 4.77 20.99
N GLU A 88 1.17 4.15 21.09
CA GLU A 88 2.02 4.18 22.29
C GLU A 88 2.92 5.44 22.36
N TYR A 89 3.15 6.12 21.23
CA TYR A 89 4.01 7.31 21.15
C TYR A 89 3.26 8.55 21.67
N PRO A 90 3.64 9.11 22.85
CA PRO A 90 2.83 10.14 23.52
C PRO A 90 2.71 11.48 22.77
N GLU A 91 3.64 11.76 21.85
CA GLU A 91 3.65 12.99 21.05
C GLU A 91 3.03 12.78 19.66
N ALA A 92 2.43 11.61 19.39
CA ALA A 92 1.78 11.35 18.12
C ALA A 92 0.62 12.32 17.91
N LYS A 93 0.67 13.13 16.86
CA LYS A 93 -0.40 14.08 16.55
C LYS A 93 -0.68 14.22 15.08
N GLY A 94 -1.96 14.17 14.73
CA GLY A 94 -2.45 14.38 13.37
C GLY A 94 -2.06 13.23 12.44
N ARG A 95 -1.54 13.56 11.25
CA ARG A 95 -1.40 12.60 10.15
C ARG A 95 0.02 12.05 10.02
N TYR A 96 0.15 10.75 9.76
CA TYR A 96 1.42 10.07 9.48
C TYR A 96 1.30 9.21 8.22
N ILE A 97 2.21 9.37 7.28
CA ILE A 97 2.33 8.49 6.12
C ILE A 97 3.16 7.28 6.53
N CYS A 98 2.64 6.08 6.27
CA CYS A 98 3.31 4.81 6.49
C CYS A 98 3.53 4.12 5.13
N SER A 99 4.53 4.61 4.39
CA SER A 99 4.98 4.10 3.09
C SER A 99 6.47 3.76 3.16
N ALA A 100 6.83 2.51 2.89
CA ALA A 100 8.18 2.00 3.05
C ALA A 100 9.01 2.12 1.76
N VAL A 101 8.42 1.70 0.63
CA VAL A 101 9.09 1.66 -0.67
C VAL A 101 8.27 2.44 -1.69
N GLU A 102 8.94 3.15 -2.59
CA GLU A 102 8.33 3.75 -3.77
C GLU A 102 9.11 3.29 -5.01
N ILE A 103 8.43 2.70 -5.99
CA ILE A 103 9.05 2.12 -7.18
C ILE A 103 8.31 2.56 -8.44
N THR A 104 9.03 2.79 -9.53
CA THR A 104 8.39 3.06 -10.82
C THR A 104 7.81 1.77 -11.39
N PHE A 105 6.74 1.88 -12.17
CA PHE A 105 6.12 0.70 -12.79
C PHE A 105 7.10 -0.12 -13.64
N ASP A 106 7.97 0.54 -14.43
CA ASP A 106 9.02 -0.13 -15.19
C ASP A 106 9.98 -0.95 -14.31
N LYS A 107 10.41 -0.37 -13.18
CA LYS A 107 11.30 -1.05 -12.24
C LYS A 107 10.60 -2.18 -11.50
N LEU A 108 9.29 -2.05 -11.26
CA LEU A 108 8.49 -3.12 -10.65
C LEU A 108 8.41 -4.32 -11.60
N ILE A 109 8.15 -4.10 -12.90
CA ILE A 109 8.15 -5.19 -13.89
C ILE A 109 9.52 -5.86 -13.96
N GLU A 110 10.60 -5.08 -13.99
CA GLU A 110 11.97 -5.61 -13.98
C GLU A 110 12.23 -6.47 -12.74
N PHE A 111 11.91 -5.94 -11.55
CA PHE A 111 12.03 -6.65 -10.28
C PHE A 111 11.27 -7.98 -10.29
N LEU A 112 9.98 -7.96 -10.67
CA LEU A 112 9.16 -9.16 -10.70
C LEU A 112 9.66 -10.20 -11.71
N SER A 113 10.16 -9.75 -12.87
CA SER A 113 10.67 -10.64 -13.92
C SER A 113 11.97 -11.33 -13.52
N GLN A 114 12.81 -10.64 -12.74
CA GLN A 114 14.08 -11.18 -12.23
C GLN A 114 13.85 -12.09 -11.02
N HIS A 115 12.98 -11.69 -10.10
CA HIS A 115 12.77 -12.39 -8.82
C HIS A 115 11.82 -13.59 -8.96
N PHE A 116 10.88 -13.54 -9.91
CA PHE A 116 9.91 -14.62 -10.14
C PHE A 116 9.87 -15.09 -11.61
N PRO A 117 10.97 -15.67 -12.13
CA PRO A 117 11.07 -16.08 -13.53
C PRO A 117 10.09 -17.20 -13.92
N GLN A 118 9.48 -17.88 -12.95
CA GLN A 118 8.46 -18.91 -13.17
C GLN A 118 7.10 -18.34 -13.61
N PHE A 119 6.85 -17.04 -13.44
CA PHE A 119 5.57 -16.42 -13.77
C PHE A 119 5.65 -15.57 -15.05
N GLN A 120 4.50 -15.41 -15.72
CA GLN A 120 4.37 -14.59 -16.92
C GLN A 120 4.09 -13.13 -16.53
N ILE A 121 5.13 -12.41 -16.11
CA ILE A 121 4.97 -11.05 -15.58
C ILE A 121 4.30 -10.10 -16.58
N LEU A 122 3.46 -9.21 -16.05
CA LEU A 122 2.71 -8.20 -16.76
C LEU A 122 3.58 -7.31 -17.70
N ASN A 123 3.05 -6.97 -18.88
CA ASN A 123 3.73 -6.14 -19.88
C ASN A 123 3.52 -4.63 -19.68
N LYS A 124 4.14 -3.77 -20.49
CA LYS A 124 4.11 -2.30 -20.33
C LYS A 124 2.77 -1.63 -20.69
N GLY A 125 1.78 -2.35 -21.20
CA GLY A 125 0.52 -1.78 -21.72
C GLY A 125 -0.46 -1.24 -20.67
N PHE A 126 -0.16 -1.37 -19.37
CA PHE A 126 -1.11 -1.12 -18.27
C PHE A 126 -0.89 0.20 -17.50
N LEU A 127 -0.03 1.09 -18.02
CA LEU A 127 0.14 2.45 -17.47
C LEU A 127 -1.11 3.32 -17.73
N ILE A 128 -1.60 4.06 -16.73
CA ILE A 128 -2.49 5.21 -17.00
C ILE A 128 -1.62 6.29 -17.64
N ASP A 129 -2.13 7.00 -18.65
CA ASP A 129 -1.60 8.31 -19.07
C ASP A 129 -1.27 9.14 -17.82
N ALA A 130 0.03 9.25 -17.56
CA ALA A 130 0.58 9.43 -16.23
C ALA A 130 0.13 10.75 -15.59
N VAL A 131 -0.84 10.67 -14.67
CA VAL A 131 -0.96 11.71 -13.66
C VAL A 131 0.30 11.60 -12.81
N LYS A 132 1.22 12.56 -12.98
CA LYS A 132 2.43 12.67 -12.16
C LYS A 132 2.05 12.62 -10.69
N SER A 133 2.35 11.50 -10.06
CA SER A 133 2.20 11.28 -8.63
C SER A 133 3.36 11.96 -7.91
N LYS A 134 3.06 12.79 -6.89
CA LYS A 134 4.10 13.30 -5.99
C LYS A 134 4.51 12.18 -5.04
N SER A 135 5.81 12.05 -4.82
CA SER A 135 6.37 11.05 -3.91
C SER A 135 5.76 11.13 -2.51
N LEU A 136 5.44 9.99 -1.91
CA LEU A 136 4.96 9.91 -0.53
C LEU A 136 6.15 9.90 0.44
N SER A 137 6.15 10.84 1.40
CA SER A 137 7.22 10.91 2.41
C SER A 137 6.75 10.44 3.79
N SER A 138 7.34 9.33 4.25
CA SER A 138 7.18 8.83 5.61
C SER A 138 8.11 9.51 6.62
N LYS A 139 8.76 10.63 6.25
CA LYS A 139 9.77 11.30 7.10
C LYS A 139 9.24 11.59 8.50
N LYS A 140 8.01 12.10 8.61
CA LYS A 140 7.38 12.40 9.91
C LYS A 140 7.28 11.15 10.81
N LEU A 141 6.97 9.98 10.24
CA LEU A 141 6.92 8.71 10.97
C LEU A 141 8.34 8.24 11.33
N LEU A 142 9.31 8.39 10.44
CA LEU A 142 10.69 7.97 10.72
C LEU A 142 11.37 8.85 11.78
N ASP A 143 11.03 10.13 11.82
CA ASP A 143 11.55 11.12 12.77
C ASP A 143 11.06 10.84 14.21
N THR A 144 9.97 10.06 14.41
CA THR A 144 9.56 9.59 15.76
C THR A 144 10.38 8.40 16.26
N GLY A 145 11.25 7.83 15.42
CA GLY A 145 12.05 6.64 15.75
C GLY A 145 11.49 5.33 15.19
N PHE A 146 10.32 5.34 14.53
CA PHE A 146 9.79 4.16 13.85
C PHE A 146 10.77 3.67 12.76
N ARG A 147 10.82 2.35 12.56
CA ARG A 147 11.67 1.70 11.54
C ARG A 147 10.86 0.62 10.84
N TYR A 148 10.86 0.68 9.51
CA TYR A 148 10.37 -0.41 8.68
C TYR A 148 11.29 -1.62 8.82
N LYS A 149 10.70 -2.81 8.87
CA LYS A 149 11.43 -4.08 8.94
C LYS A 149 11.54 -4.77 7.59
N TYR A 150 10.62 -4.49 6.68
CA TYR A 150 10.46 -5.24 5.43
C TYR A 150 10.68 -4.35 4.22
N GLY A 151 11.38 -4.90 3.22
CA GLY A 151 11.59 -4.29 1.92
C GLY A 151 10.62 -4.84 0.87
N LEU A 152 10.86 -4.46 -0.39
CA LEU A 152 10.02 -4.89 -1.51
C LEU A 152 10.07 -6.41 -1.72
N GLU A 153 11.24 -7.01 -1.51
CA GLU A 153 11.46 -8.44 -1.67
C GLU A 153 10.56 -9.25 -0.74
N GLU A 154 10.65 -8.97 0.57
CA GLU A 154 9.83 -9.66 1.57
C GLU A 154 8.34 -9.42 1.35
N MET A 155 7.95 -8.21 0.93
CA MET A 155 6.55 -7.88 0.63
C MET A 155 5.95 -8.77 -0.47
N PHE A 156 6.70 -9.08 -1.52
CA PHE A 156 6.21 -9.90 -2.62
C PHE A 156 6.38 -11.39 -2.35
N ASP A 157 7.50 -11.82 -1.76
CA ASP A 157 7.76 -13.22 -1.42
C ASP A 157 6.71 -13.76 -0.46
N GLU A 158 6.50 -13.08 0.67
CA GLU A 158 5.53 -13.54 1.68
C GLU A 158 4.09 -13.44 1.17
N ALA A 159 3.78 -12.45 0.33
CA ALA A 159 2.48 -12.36 -0.31
C ALA A 159 2.20 -13.55 -1.24
N ILE A 160 3.17 -13.91 -2.10
CA ILE A 160 3.02 -15.02 -3.04
C ILE A 160 2.90 -16.35 -2.30
N GLU A 161 3.71 -16.59 -1.28
CA GLU A 161 3.61 -17.79 -0.46
C GLU A 161 2.24 -17.86 0.24
N CYS A 162 1.78 -16.76 0.84
CA CYS A 162 0.45 -16.68 1.44
C CYS A 162 -0.68 -16.95 0.42
N TYR A 163 -0.51 -16.56 -0.84
CA TYR A 163 -1.47 -16.86 -1.91
C TYR A 163 -1.52 -18.35 -2.23
N LYS A 164 -0.35 -19.00 -2.36
CA LYS A 164 -0.26 -20.45 -2.61
C LYS A 164 -0.87 -21.26 -1.49
N GLU A 165 -0.53 -20.93 -0.23
CA GLU A 165 -1.06 -21.61 0.96
C GLU A 165 -2.59 -21.54 1.04
N LYS A 166 -3.19 -20.45 0.57
CA LYS A 166 -4.64 -20.22 0.59
C LYS A 166 -5.35 -20.62 -0.71
N GLY A 167 -4.61 -21.13 -1.71
CA GLY A 167 -5.17 -21.56 -2.99
C GLY A 167 -5.69 -20.41 -3.87
N PHE A 168 -5.13 -19.21 -3.71
CA PHE A 168 -5.39 -18.07 -4.62
C PHE A 168 -4.45 -18.04 -5.82
N LEU A 169 -3.37 -18.82 -5.78
CA LEU A 169 -2.38 -19.02 -6.84
C LEU A 169 -2.13 -20.51 -7.05
#